data_AF-A0A0Q8NSM4-F1
#
_entry.id   AF-A0A0Q8NSM4-F1
#
_cell.length_a   1.000
_cell.length_b   1.000
_cell.length_c   1.000
_cell.angle_alpha   90.00
_cell.angle_beta   90.00
_cell.angle_gamma   90.00
#
_symmetry.space_group_name_H-M   'P 1'
#
loop_
_entity.id
_entity.type
_entity.pdbx_description
1 polymer ?
#
loop_
_entity_poly.entity_id
_entity_poly.type
_entity_poly.pdbx_seq_one_letter_code
_entity_poly.pdbx_strand_id
1 'polypeptide(L)' 'MAEAALLAARYDNSVARLIAHHGFGPDNGVREAAVENGNWERCPGVDCNYLGAPASIRAHRKKAQH' A
#
# COMPACT_ATOMS: atom_id res chain seq x y z
N MET A 1 10.87 18.81 6.05
CA MET A 1 10.51 17.42 5.74
C MET A 1 10.98 17.09 4.34
N ALA A 2 11.74 16.01 4.16
CA ALA A 2 12.37 15.69 2.87
C ALA A 2 11.36 15.15 1.84
N GLU A 3 10.36 14.38 2.30
CA GLU A 3 9.34 13.75 1.47
C GLU A 3 8.43 14.78 0.79
N ALA A 4 8.01 15.80 1.54
CA ALA A 4 7.22 16.90 1.00
C ALA A 4 8.02 17.71 -0.04
N ALA A 5 9.31 17.95 0.21
CA ALA A 5 10.19 18.61 -0.75
C ALA A 5 10.37 17.78 -2.04
N LEU A 6 10.50 16.45 -1.92
CA LEU A 6 10.56 15.55 -3.06
C LEU A 6 9.27 15.60 -3.89
N LEU A 7 8.10 15.53 -3.25
CA LEU A 7 6.80 15.60 -3.94
C LEU A 7 6.64 16.93 -4.67
N ALA A 8 7.02 18.06 -4.06
CA ALA A 8 6.98 19.37 -4.68
C ALA A 8 7.95 19.47 -5.87
N ALA A 9 9.17 18.97 -5.73
CA ALA A 9 10.22 19.13 -6.73
C ALA A 9 10.06 18.20 -7.96
N ARG A 10 9.36 17.07 -7.83
CA ARG A 10 9.35 16.00 -8.84
C ARG A 10 7.96 15.54 -9.27
N TYR A 11 6.94 15.77 -8.46
CA TYR A 11 5.65 15.10 -8.62
C TYR A 11 4.45 16.05 -8.49
N ASP A 12 4.63 17.37 -8.62
CA ASP A 12 3.56 18.38 -8.50
C ASP A 12 2.74 18.25 -7.21
N ASN A 13 3.41 17.91 -6.10
CA ASN A 13 2.77 17.58 -4.82
C ASN A 13 1.74 16.43 -4.91
N SER A 14 1.81 15.57 -5.93
CA SER A 14 0.87 14.48 -6.18
C SER A 14 1.50 13.12 -5.91
N VAL A 15 1.03 12.46 -4.85
CA VAL A 15 1.38 11.05 -4.56
C VAL A 15 0.89 10.13 -5.68
N ALA A 16 -0.24 10.43 -6.33
CA ALA A 16 -0.72 9.64 -7.46
C ALA A 16 0.27 9.69 -8.64
N ARG A 17 0.89 10.84 -8.89
CA ARG A 17 1.92 10.98 -9.93
C ARG A 17 3.21 10.23 -9.57
N LEU A 18 3.62 10.23 -8.30
CA LEU A 18 4.71 9.40 -7.81
C LEU A 18 4.43 7.91 -8.07
N ILE A 19 3.26 7.42 -7.66
CA ILE A 19 2.85 6.01 -7.82
C ILE A 19 2.86 5.62 -9.30
N ALA A 20 2.25 6.44 -10.18
CA ALA A 20 2.21 6.20 -11.62
C ALA A 20 3.60 6.24 -12.26
N HIS A 21 4.48 7.16 -11.84
CA HIS A 21 5.87 7.25 -12.29
C HIS A 21 6.66 5.97 -11.99
N HIS A 22 6.32 5.26 -10.90
CA HIS A 22 6.93 3.97 -10.54
C HIS A 22 6.24 2.76 -11.19
N GLY A 23 5.38 2.97 -12.18
CA GLY A 23 4.78 1.91 -13.00
C GLY A 23 3.54 1.26 -12.39
N PHE A 24 2.99 1.83 -11.31
CA PHE A 24 1.75 1.33 -10.70
C PHE A 24 0.52 2.03 -11.28
N GLY A 25 -0.56 1.29 -11.42
CA GLY A 25 -1.80 1.76 -12.03
C GLY A 25 -2.95 0.76 -11.85
N PRO A 26 -4.06 0.92 -12.61
CA PRO A 26 -5.21 0.02 -12.52
C PRO A 26 -4.85 -1.46 -12.76
N ASP A 27 -3.93 -1.72 -13.68
CA ASP A 27 -3.50 -3.07 -14.07
C ASP A 27 -2.28 -3.57 -13.27
N ASN A 28 -1.61 -2.69 -12.51
CA ASN A 28 -0.45 -3.02 -11.71
C ASN A 28 -0.56 -2.36 -10.33
N GLY A 29 -1.20 -3.05 -9.40
CA GLY A 29 -1.55 -2.52 -8.09
C GLY A 29 -0.36 -2.41 -7.14
N VAL A 30 -0.14 -1.22 -6.57
CA VAL A 30 0.96 -0.96 -5.62
C VAL A 30 0.84 -1.78 -4.33
N ARG A 31 -0.39 -2.13 -3.92
CA ARG A 31 -0.63 -2.89 -2.68
C ARG A 31 -0.35 -4.37 -2.89
N GLU A 32 -0.74 -4.89 -4.04
CA GLU A 32 -0.49 -6.25 -4.50
C GLU A 32 1.02 -6.47 -4.66
N ALA A 33 1.72 -5.54 -5.31
CA ALA A 33 3.18 -5.57 -5.40
C ALA A 33 3.86 -5.49 -4.03
N ALA A 34 3.32 -4.73 -3.07
CA ALA A 34 3.87 -4.69 -1.71
C ALA A 34 3.76 -6.06 -0.99
N VAL A 35 2.69 -6.81 -1.26
CA VAL A 35 2.50 -8.18 -0.75
C VAL A 35 3.45 -9.16 -1.43
N GLU A 36 3.57 -9.10 -2.76
CA GLU A 36 4.48 -9.97 -3.53
C GLU A 36 5.94 -9.79 -3.12
N ASN A 37 6.33 -8.57 -2.77
CA ASN A 37 7.66 -8.24 -2.26
C ASN A 37 7.85 -8.55 -0.76
N GLY A 38 6.84 -9.11 -0.08
CA GLY A 38 6.93 -9.51 1.33
C GLY A 38 6.90 -8.36 2.34
N ASN A 39 6.65 -7.12 1.91
CA ASN A 39 6.54 -5.97 2.81
C ASN A 39 5.18 -5.92 3.51
N TRP A 40 4.14 -6.35 2.80
CA TRP A 40 2.76 -6.42 3.27
C TRP A 40 2.27 -7.87 3.27
N GLU A 41 1.19 -8.11 4.01
CA GLU A 41 0.54 -9.41 4.13
C GLU A 41 -0.92 -9.32 3.64
N ARG A 42 -1.43 -10.44 3.13
CA ARG A 42 -2.88 -10.64 2.95
C ARG A 42 -3.48 -11.11 4.27
N CYS A 43 -4.67 -10.62 4.60
CA CYS A 43 -5.38 -11.15 5.75
C CYS A 43 -5.73 -12.63 5.54
N PRO A 44 -5.52 -13.52 6.53
CA PRO A 44 -5.87 -14.94 6.41
C PRO A 44 -7.36 -15.24 6.59
N GLY A 45 -8.20 -14.25 6.88
CA GLY A 45 -9.64 -14.43 7.03
C GLY A 45 -10.30 -14.86 5.70
N VAL A 46 -11.23 -15.81 5.77
CA VAL A 46 -12.01 -16.25 4.61
C VAL A 46 -12.82 -15.06 4.07
N ASP A 47 -12.81 -14.88 2.75
CA ASP A 47 -13.45 -13.78 2.02
C ASP A 47 -12.97 -12.36 2.41
N CYS A 48 -11.82 -12.25 3.10
CA CYS A 48 -11.22 -10.97 3.44
C CYS A 48 -10.12 -10.56 2.45
N ASN A 49 -10.35 -9.45 1.75
CA ASN A 49 -9.39 -8.88 0.78
C ASN A 49 -8.48 -7.80 1.37
N TYR A 50 -8.38 -7.71 2.70
CA TYR A 50 -7.58 -6.67 3.35
C TYR A 50 -6.08 -6.95 3.19
N LEU A 51 -5.36 -5.96 2.64
CA LEU A 51 -3.90 -5.96 2.47
C LEU A 51 -3.29 -4.89 3.37
N GLY A 52 -2.18 -5.19 4.01
CA GLY A 52 -1.50 -4.19 4.83
C GLY A 52 -0.18 -4.66 5.43
N ALA A 53 0.53 -3.73 6.06
CA ALA A 53 1.69 -4.07 6.86
C ALA A 53 1.31 -5.04 8.01
N PRO A 54 2.26 -5.85 8.53
CA PRO A 54 1.97 -6.86 9.56
C PRO A 54 1.27 -6.29 10.80
N ALA A 55 1.63 -5.08 11.24
CA ALA A 55 0.98 -4.41 12.35
C ALA A 55 -0.49 -4.06 12.06
N SER A 56 -0.78 -3.60 10.84
CA SER A 56 -2.14 -3.30 10.40
C SER A 56 -2.99 -4.55 10.28
N ILE A 57 -2.42 -5.67 9.82
CA ILE A 57 -3.11 -6.97 9.75
C ILE A 57 -3.49 -7.44 11.15
N ARG A 58 -2.56 -7.42 12.12
CA ARG A 58 -2.87 -7.76 13.52
C ARG A 58 -4.01 -6.91 14.10
N ALA A 59 -4.00 -5.61 13.84
CA ALA A 59 -5.05 -4.70 14.29
C ALA A 59 -6.38 -4.96 13.59
N HIS A 60 -6.34 -5.19 12.27
CA HIS A 60 -7.51 -5.51 11.46
C HIS A 60 -8.19 -6.79 11.93
N ARG A 61 -7.43 -7.88 12.13
CA ARG A 61 -7.92 -9.17 12.63
C ARG A 61 -8.68 -9.06 13.95
N LYS A 62 -8.17 -8.27 14.89
CA LYS A 62 -8.85 -8.00 16.17
C LYS A 62 -10.20 -7.29 15.99
N LYS A 63 -10.30 -6.38 15.02
CA LYS A 63 -11.52 -5.59 14.76
C LYS A 63 -12.55 -6.38 13.95
N ALA A 64 -12.09 -7.10 12.93
CA ALA A 64 -12.92 -7.90 12.03
C ALA A 64 -13.28 -9.29 12.60
N GLN A 65 -12.66 -9.68 13.72
CA GLN A 65 -12.91 -10.92 14.45
C GLN A 65 -12.57 -12.21 13.65
N HIS A 66 -11.43 -12.20 12.94
CA HIS A 66 -10.86 -13.39 12.25
C HIS A 66 -9.32 -13.40 12.27
#